data_AF-A0A1F4F2N2-F1
#
_entry.id   AF-A0A1F4F2N2-F1
#
_cell.length_a   1.000
_cell.length_b   1.000
_cell.length_c   1.000
_cell.angle_alpha   90.00
_cell.angle_beta   90.00
_cell.angle_gamma   90.00
#
_symmetry.space_group_name_H-M   'P 1'
#
loop_
_entity.id
_entity.type
_entity.pdbx_description
1 polymer ?
#
loop_
_entity_poly.entity_id
_entity_poly.type
_entity_poly.pdbx_seq_one_letter_code
_entity_poly.pdbx_strand_id
1 'polypeptide(L)'
;MYEVLSPWADVDPVPLRGIAPRVPDLAGKAIGLFSNGKRAAHLTLGAFERELAGKYPAAKTSWYTSTVMNSPEALTEGKAKFDAWVKSVDAVVLSVAD
;
A
#
# COMPACT_ATOMS: atom_id res chain seq x y z
N MET A 1 -15.05 31.87 -36.54
CA MET A 1 -15.35 30.61 -35.82
C MET A 1 -14.02 30.10 -35.30
N TYR A 2 -13.85 29.98 -33.99
CA TYR A 2 -12.60 29.47 -33.40
C TYR A 2 -12.77 28.00 -33.07
N GLU A 3 -11.83 27.18 -33.53
CA GLU A 3 -11.74 25.77 -33.19
C GLU A 3 -11.02 25.66 -31.84
N VAL A 4 -11.69 25.07 -30.84
CA VAL A 4 -11.11 24.79 -29.53
C VAL A 4 -10.56 23.37 -29.57
N LEU A 5 -9.24 23.25 -29.65
CA LEU A 5 -8.56 21.97 -29.51
C LEU A 5 -8.64 21.51 -28.05
N SER A 6 -8.95 20.23 -27.84
CA SER A 6 -8.86 19.62 -26.52
C SER A 6 -7.44 19.81 -25.96
N PRO A 7 -7.26 20.27 -24.70
CA PRO A 7 -5.95 20.33 -24.07
C PRO A 7 -5.35 18.94 -23.82
N TRP A 8 -6.17 17.90 -23.94
CA TRP A 8 -5.75 16.51 -23.90
C TRP A 8 -5.41 16.06 -25.31
N ALA A 9 -4.14 15.73 -25.53
CA ALA A 9 -3.72 15.00 -26.72
C ALA A 9 -4.45 13.65 -26.78
N ASP A 10 -4.66 13.10 -27.99
CA ASP A 10 -5.06 11.71 -28.15
C ASP A 10 -4.03 10.84 -27.41
N VAL A 11 -4.46 10.27 -26.29
CA VAL A 11 -3.59 9.44 -25.46
C VAL A 11 -3.55 8.08 -26.13
N ASP A 12 -2.36 7.67 -26.60
CA ASP A 12 -2.14 6.28 -26.98
C ASP A 12 -2.62 5.40 -25.82
N PRO A 13 -3.56 4.46 -26.03
CA PRO A 13 -4.06 3.63 -24.95
C PRO A 13 -2.95 2.67 -24.52
N VAL A 14 -2.09 3.12 -23.61
CA VAL A 14 -1.12 2.26 -22.93
C VAL A 14 -1.93 1.35 -22.01
N PRO A 15 -1.89 0.02 -22.20
CA PRO A 15 -2.59 -0.88 -21.31
C PRO A 15 -2.07 -0.68 -19.89
N LEU A 16 -2.99 -0.43 -18.95
CA LEU A 16 -2.65 -0.30 -17.54
C LEU A 16 -1.93 -1.58 -17.08
N ARG A 17 -0.70 -1.42 -16.58
CA ARG A 17 0.05 -2.51 -15.94
C ARG A 17 0.03 -2.29 -14.44
N GLY A 18 -0.22 -3.36 -13.68
CA GLY A 18 -0.12 -3.31 -12.23
C GLY A 18 1.30 -2.96 -11.79
N ILE A 19 1.44 -2.18 -10.72
CA ILE A 19 2.74 -1.78 -10.15
C ILE A 19 3.50 -3.01 -9.62
N ALA A 20 2.76 -4.02 -9.12
CA ALA A 20 3.30 -5.30 -8.67
C ALA A 20 2.35 -6.44 -9.07
N PRO A 21 2.87 -7.67 -9.24
CA PRO A 21 2.03 -8.86 -9.38
C PRO A 21 1.04 -8.96 -8.21
N ARG A 22 -0.25 -9.18 -8.51
CA ARG A 22 -1.25 -9.37 -7.47
C ARG A 22 -1.15 -10.79 -6.91
N VAL A 23 -1.25 -10.90 -5.58
CA VAL A 23 -1.47 -12.20 -4.95
C VAL A 23 -2.83 -12.76 -5.41
N PRO A 24 -2.92 -14.04 -5.81
CA PRO A 24 -4.16 -14.62 -6.33
C PRO A 24 -5.22 -14.83 -5.25
N ASP A 25 -4.78 -15.00 -3.99
CA ASP A 25 -5.61 -15.19 -2.81
C ASP A 25 -4.84 -14.74 -1.54
N LEU A 26 -5.57 -14.53 -0.45
CA LEU A 26 -5.05 -14.08 0.85
C LEU A 26 -4.96 -15.20 1.91
N ALA A 27 -5.53 -16.39 1.68
CA ALA A 27 -5.46 -17.48 2.67
C ALA A 27 -4.02 -17.91 2.94
N GLY A 28 -3.63 -17.94 4.21
CA GLY A 28 -2.28 -18.33 4.63
C GLY A 28 -1.18 -17.30 4.33
N LYS A 29 -1.52 -16.13 3.77
CA LYS A 29 -0.57 -15.08 3.40
C LYS A 29 -0.19 -14.19 4.56
N ALA A 30 1.05 -13.69 4.55
CA ALA A 30 1.52 -12.63 5.42
C ALA A 30 1.22 -11.26 4.79
N ILE A 31 0.30 -10.50 5.37
CA ILE A 31 -0.13 -9.19 4.89
C ILE A 31 0.51 -8.10 5.74
N GLY A 32 1.33 -7.26 5.10
CA GLY A 32 1.93 -6.10 5.72
C GLY A 32 0.95 -4.93 5.88
N LEU A 33 0.91 -4.34 7.06
CA LEU A 33 0.13 -3.14 7.39
C LEU A 33 1.09 -1.98 7.60
N PHE A 34 1.26 -1.14 6.57
CA PHE A 34 2.18 -0.01 6.59
C PHE A 34 1.45 1.29 6.94
N SER A 35 1.71 1.79 8.15
CA SER A 35 1.25 3.09 8.63
C SER A 35 2.26 4.19 8.26
N ASN A 36 1.79 5.28 7.65
CA ASN A 36 2.60 6.48 7.41
C ASN A 36 2.83 7.36 8.65
N GLY A 37 2.46 6.87 9.84
CA GLY A 37 2.64 7.57 11.11
C GLY A 37 1.50 8.50 11.50
N LYS A 38 0.53 8.78 10.62
CA LYS A 38 -0.65 9.58 10.97
C LYS A 38 -1.60 8.81 11.89
N ARG A 39 -2.32 9.52 12.75
CA ARG A 39 -3.30 8.92 13.68
C ARG A 39 -4.38 8.12 12.95
N ALA A 40 -4.95 8.69 11.88
CA ALA A 40 -6.00 8.04 11.10
C ALA A 40 -5.48 6.77 10.40
N ALA A 41 -4.20 6.74 10.00
CA ALA A 41 -3.62 5.57 9.34
C ALA A 41 -3.67 4.32 10.23
N HIS A 42 -3.35 4.46 11.52
CA HIS A 42 -3.45 3.36 12.47
C HIS A 42 -4.90 2.89 12.64
N LEU A 43 -5.88 3.81 12.70
CA LEU A 43 -7.29 3.45 12.83
C LEU A 43 -7.79 2.68 11.60
N THR A 44 -7.48 3.15 10.40
CA THR A 44 -7.86 2.50 9.15
C THR A 44 -7.24 1.12 9.02
N LEU A 45 -5.94 0.97 9.32
CA LEU A 45 -5.27 -0.32 9.27
C LEU A 45 -5.80 -1.30 10.32
N GLY A 46 -6.17 -0.81 11.52
CA GLY A 46 -6.79 -1.63 12.55
C GLY A 46 -8.19 -2.12 12.14
N ALA A 47 -8.97 -1.30 11.44
CA ALA A 47 -10.25 -1.72 10.88
C ALA A 47 -10.04 -2.76 9.75
N PHE A 48 -9.08 -2.54 8.87
CA PHE A 48 -8.72 -3.49 7.82
C PHE A 48 -8.27 -4.85 8.40
N GLU A 49 -7.41 -4.84 9.41
CA GLU A 49 -6.92 -6.05 10.08
C GLU A 49 -8.06 -6.89 10.66
N ARG A 50 -9.05 -6.25 11.29
CA ARG A 50 -10.24 -6.93 11.83
C ARG A 50 -11.07 -7.58 10.73
N GLU A 51 -11.33 -6.86 9.64
CA GLU A 51 -12.08 -7.37 8.49
C GLU A 51 -11.34 -8.52 7.79
N LEU A 52 -10.01 -8.39 7.66
CA LEU A 52 -9.16 -9.43 7.09
C LEU A 52 -9.24 -10.71 7.92
N ALA A 53 -9.11 -10.60 9.24
CA ALA A 53 -9.19 -11.76 10.14
C ALA A 53 -10.56 -12.45 10.07
N GLY A 54 -11.64 -11.69 9.90
CA GLY A 54 -13.00 -12.23 9.74
C GLY A 54 -13.21 -12.99 8.43
N LYS A 55 -12.64 -12.50 7.31
CA LYS A 55 -12.83 -13.08 5.97
C LYS A 55 -11.78 -14.13 5.61
N TYR A 56 -10.56 -13.97 6.09
CA TYR A 56 -9.40 -14.81 5.78
C TYR A 56 -8.66 -15.17 7.09
N PRO A 57 -9.22 -16.06 7.92
CA PRO A 57 -8.67 -16.37 9.24
C PRO A 57 -7.28 -17.02 9.21
N ALA A 58 -6.88 -17.60 8.08
CA ALA A 58 -5.54 -18.15 7.88
C ALA A 58 -4.49 -17.09 7.51
N ALA A 59 -4.90 -15.89 7.11
CA ALA A 59 -3.99 -14.79 6.83
C ALA A 59 -3.35 -14.31 8.15
N LYS A 60 -2.09 -13.87 8.06
CA LYS A 60 -1.35 -13.26 9.17
C LYS A 60 -1.07 -11.82 8.83
N THR A 61 -1.01 -10.97 9.84
CA THR A 61 -0.66 -9.56 9.67
C THR A 61 0.69 -9.24 10.30
N SER A 62 1.38 -8.26 9.72
CA SER A 62 2.62 -7.70 10.28
C SER A 62 2.57 -6.19 10.15
N TRP A 63 2.80 -5.46 11.24
CA TRP A 63 2.74 -4.00 11.24
C TRP A 63 4.10 -3.36 11.01
N TYR A 64 4.11 -2.28 10.23
CA TYR A 64 5.24 -1.36 10.11
C TYR A 64 4.72 0.08 10.23
N THR A 65 5.38 0.90 11.04
CA THR A 65 5.12 2.34 11.09
C THR A 65 6.34 3.06 10.58
N SER A 66 6.12 4.04 9.71
CA SER A 66 7.19 4.86 9.12
C SER A 66 8.06 5.50 10.19
N THR A 67 9.36 5.56 9.94
CA THR A 67 10.32 6.20 10.83
C THR A 67 10.11 7.71 10.89
N VAL A 68 9.85 8.32 9.73
CA VAL A 68 9.55 9.76 9.60
C VAL A 68 8.20 9.94 8.92
N MET A 69 7.32 10.72 9.53
CA MET A 69 5.98 10.97 9.00
C MET A 69 6.05 11.63 7.61
N ASN A 70 5.27 11.11 6.65
CA ASN A 70 5.18 11.59 5.27
C ASN A 70 6.47 11.55 4.44
N SER A 71 7.51 10.87 4.90
CA SER A 71 8.72 10.62 4.10
C SER A 71 8.69 9.20 3.53
N PRO A 72 9.10 8.98 2.25
CA PRO A 72 9.28 7.64 1.74
C PRO A 72 10.31 6.89 2.59
N GLU A 73 9.94 5.76 3.18
CA GLU A 73 10.79 5.02 4.13
C GLU A 73 12.14 4.62 3.51
N ALA A 74 12.15 4.37 2.20
CA ALA A 74 13.36 4.08 1.42
C ALA A 74 14.40 5.22 1.39
N LEU A 75 14.02 6.43 1.79
CA LEU A 75 14.86 7.64 1.87
C LEU A 75 15.19 8.02 3.32
N THR A 76 14.80 7.19 4.29
CA THR A 76 15.05 7.42 5.73
C THR A 76 16.12 6.48 6.25
N GLU A 77 16.58 6.73 7.47
CA GLU A 77 17.41 5.83 8.26
C GLU A 77 16.74 4.46 8.52
N GLY A 78 15.41 4.39 8.42
CA GLY A 78 14.62 3.17 8.56
C GLY A 78 14.70 2.20 7.37
N LYS A 79 15.34 2.59 6.26
CA LYS A 79 15.39 1.81 5.00
C LYS A 79 15.76 0.35 5.21
N ALA A 80 16.80 0.05 5.99
CA ALA A 80 17.26 -1.32 6.17
C ALA A 80 16.21 -2.20 6.87
N LYS A 81 15.52 -1.65 7.88
CA LYS A 81 14.41 -2.31 8.59
C LYS A 81 13.20 -2.50 7.67
N PHE A 82 12.88 -1.47 6.89
CA PHE A 82 11.80 -1.51 5.90
C PHE A 82 12.03 -2.56 4.84
N ASP A 83 13.23 -2.61 4.25
CA ASP A 83 13.58 -3.62 3.23
C ASP A 83 13.49 -5.04 3.79
N ALA A 84 13.90 -5.24 5.04
CA ALA A 84 13.77 -6.53 5.71
C ALA A 84 12.30 -6.92 5.95
N TRP A 85 11.47 -5.95 6.34
CA TRP A 85 10.04 -6.16 6.58
C TRP A 85 9.26 -6.40 5.29
N VAL A 86 9.49 -5.63 4.22
CA VAL A 86 8.80 -5.82 2.94
C VAL A 86 9.11 -7.20 2.35
N LYS A 87 10.32 -7.73 2.57
CA LYS A 87 10.69 -9.09 2.12
C LYS A 87 10.03 -10.21 2.93
N SER A 88 9.48 -9.92 4.11
CA SER A 88 8.86 -10.94 4.97
C SER A 88 7.34 -11.07 4.78
N VAL A 89 6.74 -10.25 3.92
CA VAL A 89 5.29 -10.22 3.64
C VAL A 89 5.02 -10.51 2.17
N ASP A 90 3.88 -11.12 1.88
CA ASP A 90 3.43 -11.46 0.53
C ASP A 90 2.78 -10.26 -0.20
N ALA A 91 2.16 -9.35 0.57
CA ALA A 91 1.51 -8.14 0.06
C ALA A 91 1.49 -7.07 1.15
N VAL A 92 1.36 -5.79 0.75
CA VAL A 92 1.32 -4.65 1.68
C VAL A 92 0.09 -3.78 1.42
N VAL A 93 -0.58 -3.39 2.51
CA VAL A 93 -1.57 -2.31 2.53
C VAL A 93 -0.92 -1.10 3.20
N LEU A 94 -0.82 0.00 2.44
CA LEU A 94 -0.38 1.30 2.95
C LEU A 94 -1.59 2.14 3.32
N SER A 95 -1.59 2.74 4.50
CA SER A 95 -2.53 3.79 4.86
C SER A 95 -1.83 5.12 5.07
N VAL A 96 -2.29 6.14 4.33
CA VAL A 96 -1.81 7.53 4.44
C VAL A 96 -2.80 8.48 5.13
N ALA A 97 -3.92 7.94 5.61
CA ALA A 97 -5.17 8.64 5.97
C ALA A 97 -5.00 9.96 6.75
N ASP A 98 -5.83 10.94 6.39
CA ASP A 98 -5.96 12.27 6.99
C ASP A 98 -7.25 12.40 7.81
#